data_AF-A0A2R5FK95-F1
#
_entry.id   AF-A0A2R5FK95-F1
#
_cell.length_a   1.000
_cell.length_b   1.000
_cell.length_c   1.000
_cell.angle_alpha   90.00
_cell.angle_beta   90.00
_cell.angle_gamma   90.00
#
_symmetry.space_group_name_H-M   'P 1'
#
loop_
_entity.id
_entity.type
_entity.pdbx_description
1 polymer ?
#
loop_
_entity_poly.entity_id
_entity_poly.type
_entity_poly.pdbx_seq_one_letter_code
_entity_poly.pdbx_strand_id
1 'polypeptide(L)'
;MPFYSGGDLATWIRDNPHADLATRRRIAIGLLSGLHDLHSQGFVHCDVKPENVFLAPGLSPVLGDFDGVQMHNVTMTQPMQATIKYMAPELRNGNVDRVESAVDLFSAGMVIADLFESTEVSDATKTLISSLQSAD
;
A
#
# COMPACT_ATOMS: atom_id res chain seq x y z
N MET A 1 -5.09 -17.85 3.94
CA MET A 1 -5.32 -17.10 2.69
C MET A 1 -5.55 -18.07 1.53
N PRO A 2 -6.51 -17.81 0.63
CA PRO A 2 -6.61 -18.52 -0.64
C PRO A 2 -5.32 -18.39 -1.46
N PHE A 3 -5.06 -19.34 -2.36
CA PHE A 3 -3.95 -19.21 -3.32
C PHE A 3 -4.35 -18.28 -4.47
N TYR A 4 -3.54 -17.26 -4.73
CA TYR A 4 -3.73 -16.33 -5.84
C TYR A 4 -2.69 -16.62 -6.93
N SER A 5 -3.16 -17.18 -8.06
CA SER A 5 -2.27 -17.53 -9.18
C SER A 5 -1.62 -16.33 -9.87
N GLY A 6 -2.13 -15.12 -9.63
CA GLY A 6 -1.51 -13.87 -10.08
C GLY A 6 -0.31 -13.42 -9.26
N GLY A 7 0.01 -14.13 -8.16
CA GLY A 7 1.10 -13.76 -7.25
C GLY A 7 0.83 -12.47 -6.50
N ASP A 8 1.90 -11.83 -6.05
CA ASP A 8 1.91 -10.51 -5.41
C ASP A 8 2.15 -9.37 -6.43
N LEU A 9 1.81 -8.16 -6.01
CA LEU A 9 1.93 -6.95 -6.82
C LEU A 9 3.40 -6.58 -7.05
N ALA A 10 4.32 -6.87 -6.13
CA ALA A 10 5.76 -6.65 -6.34
C ALA A 10 6.28 -7.39 -7.58
N THR A 11 5.98 -8.69 -7.67
CA THR A 11 6.30 -9.54 -8.81
C THR A 11 5.62 -9.05 -10.07
N TRP A 12 4.34 -8.68 -9.99
CA TRP A 12 3.61 -8.16 -11.14
C TRP A 12 4.18 -6.85 -11.69
N ILE A 13 4.53 -5.88 -10.83
CA ILE A 13 5.13 -4.60 -11.24
C ILE A 13 6.44 -4.85 -12.00
N ARG A 14 7.30 -5.71 -11.46
CA ARG A 14 8.59 -6.08 -12.07
C ARG A 14 8.41 -6.72 -13.44
N ASP A 15 7.46 -7.65 -13.55
CA ASP A 15 7.28 -8.45 -14.76
C ASP A 15 6.45 -7.73 -15.84
N ASN A 16 5.77 -6.63 -15.49
CA ASN A 16 4.90 -5.86 -16.38
C ASN A 16 5.24 -4.35 -16.41
N PRO A 17 6.49 -3.95 -16.76
CA PRO A 17 6.90 -2.55 -16.76
C PRO A 17 6.15 -1.68 -17.79
N HIS A 18 5.59 -2.28 -18.84
CA HIS A 18 4.86 -1.56 -19.89
C HIS A 18 3.35 -1.79 -19.84
N ALA A 19 2.81 -2.27 -18.71
CA ALA A 19 1.36 -2.37 -18.53
C ALA A 19 0.68 -1.01 -18.75
N ASP A 20 -0.48 -1.05 -19.38
CA ASP A 20 -1.23 0.15 -19.72
C ASP A 20 -1.73 0.90 -18.46
N LEU A 21 -1.98 2.19 -18.64
CA LEU A 21 -2.42 3.08 -17.56
C LEU A 21 -3.76 2.66 -16.94
N ALA A 22 -4.67 2.08 -17.73
CA ALA A 22 -5.99 1.68 -17.25
C ALA A 22 -5.89 0.47 -16.31
N THR A 23 -5.02 -0.48 -16.64
CA THR A 23 -4.71 -1.64 -15.79
C THR A 23 -4.09 -1.21 -14.47
N ARG A 24 -3.05 -0.36 -14.50
CA ARG A 24 -2.42 0.18 -13.29
C ARG A 24 -3.41 0.97 -12.43
N ARG A 25 -4.26 1.80 -13.05
CA ARG A 25 -5.32 2.54 -12.37
C ARG A 25 -6.32 1.63 -11.69
N ARG A 26 -6.75 0.55 -12.35
CA ARG A 26 -7.69 -0.42 -11.79
C ARG A 26 -7.12 -1.11 -10.55
N ILE A 27 -5.84 -1.47 -10.57
CA ILE A 27 -5.14 -2.02 -9.40
C ILE A 27 -5.06 -0.99 -8.28
N ALA A 28 -4.69 0.27 -8.56
CA ALA A 28 -4.64 1.32 -7.55
C ALA A 28 -6.01 1.55 -6.88
N ILE A 29 -7.09 1.62 -7.66
CA ILE A 29 -8.46 1.78 -7.14
C ILE A 29 -8.85 0.58 -6.28
N GLY A 30 -8.54 -0.63 -6.71
CA GLY A 30 -8.85 -1.83 -5.95
C GLY A 30 -8.12 -1.90 -4.61
N LEU A 31 -6.83 -1.51 -4.57
CA LEU A 31 -6.05 -1.41 -3.33
C LEU A 31 -6.72 -0.43 -2.35
N LEU A 32 -7.06 0.77 -2.81
CA LEU A 32 -7.73 1.79 -1.99
C LEU A 32 -9.12 1.35 -1.53
N SER A 33 -9.84 0.59 -2.35
CA SER A 33 -11.15 0.03 -1.99
C SER A 33 -11.00 -1.02 -0.88
N GLY A 34 -10.03 -1.93 -0.98
CA GLY A 34 -9.76 -2.90 0.08
C GLY A 34 -9.34 -2.26 1.40
N LEU A 35 -8.55 -1.18 1.34
CA LEU A 35 -8.21 -0.39 2.52
C LEU A 35 -9.42 0.30 3.13
N HIS A 36 -10.28 0.89 2.30
CA HIS A 36 -11.53 1.48 2.75
C HIS A 36 -12.40 0.45 3.49
N ASP A 37 -12.54 -0.76 2.94
CA ASP A 37 -13.32 -1.84 3.56
C ASP A 37 -12.73 -2.26 4.92
N LEU A 38 -11.40 -2.38 5.02
CA LEU A 38 -10.71 -2.68 6.28
C LEU A 38 -10.90 -1.56 7.32
N HIS A 39 -10.70 -0.32 6.92
CA HIS A 39 -10.83 0.86 7.78
C HIS A 39 -12.27 1.05 8.26
N SER A 40 -13.26 0.75 7.43
CA SER A 40 -14.69 0.80 7.80
C SER A 40 -15.04 -0.15 8.94
N GLN A 41 -14.24 -1.21 9.14
CA GLN A 41 -14.37 -2.16 10.24
C GLN A 41 -13.57 -1.77 11.49
N GLY A 42 -12.89 -0.63 11.48
CA GLY A 42 -12.11 -0.11 12.60
C GLY A 42 -10.70 -0.70 12.72
N PHE A 43 -10.17 -1.27 11.63
CA PHE A 43 -8.82 -1.84 11.59
C PHE A 43 -7.89 -1.01 10.70
N VAL A 44 -6.59 -1.05 11.00
CA VAL A 44 -5.51 -0.44 10.21
C VAL A 44 -4.50 -1.54 9.89
N HIS A 45 -4.10 -1.66 8.64
CA HIS A 45 -3.26 -2.76 8.13
C HIS A 45 -1.82 -2.68 8.64
N CYS A 46 -1.25 -1.47 8.69
CA CYS A 46 0.08 -1.15 9.20
C CYS A 46 1.29 -1.68 8.41
N ASP A 47 1.11 -2.61 7.48
CA ASP A 47 2.18 -3.14 6.60
C ASP A 47 1.71 -3.27 5.13
N VAL A 48 1.14 -2.19 4.59
CA VAL A 48 0.77 -2.11 3.18
C VAL A 48 2.05 -1.99 2.34
N LYS A 49 2.31 -2.99 1.50
CA LYS A 49 3.43 -3.05 0.57
C LYS A 49 3.09 -3.96 -0.62
N PRO A 50 3.79 -3.88 -1.76
CA PRO A 50 3.40 -4.65 -2.95
C PRO A 50 3.44 -6.17 -2.73
N GLU A 51 4.30 -6.68 -1.84
CA GLU A 51 4.37 -8.09 -1.45
C GLU A 51 3.10 -8.56 -0.70
N ASN A 52 2.41 -7.65 -0.04
CA ASN A 52 1.19 -7.90 0.73
C ASN A 52 -0.09 -7.60 -0.06
N VAL A 53 0.03 -7.31 -1.36
CA VAL A 53 -1.11 -7.12 -2.26
C VAL A 53 -1.12 -8.25 -3.28
N PHE A 54 -2.02 -9.20 -3.10
CA PHE A 54 -2.16 -10.36 -4.00
C PHE A 54 -3.07 -10.04 -5.19
N LEU A 55 -2.88 -10.75 -6.30
CA LEU A 55 -3.67 -10.54 -7.51
C LEU A 55 -4.58 -11.75 -7.79
N ALA A 56 -5.88 -11.55 -7.55
CA ALA A 56 -6.93 -12.49 -7.94
C ALA A 56 -7.18 -12.45 -9.47
N PRO A 57 -7.93 -13.43 -10.03
CA PRO A 57 -8.24 -13.46 -11.46
C PRO A 57 -8.77 -12.11 -11.97
N GLY A 58 -8.27 -11.71 -13.15
CA GLY A 58 -8.59 -10.40 -13.73
C GLY A 58 -7.78 -9.22 -13.16
N LEU A 59 -6.71 -9.48 -12.40
CA LEU A 59 -5.87 -8.46 -11.73
C LEU A 59 -6.64 -7.65 -10.68
N SER A 60 -7.54 -8.32 -9.96
CA SER A 60 -8.19 -7.71 -8.82
C SER A 60 -7.26 -7.79 -7.61
N PRO A 61 -6.79 -6.66 -7.05
CA PRO A 61 -5.91 -6.66 -5.89
C PRO A 61 -6.68 -7.11 -4.65
N VAL A 62 -5.98 -7.83 -3.77
CA VAL A 62 -6.49 -8.32 -2.49
C VAL A 62 -5.43 -8.08 -1.43
N LEU A 63 -5.78 -7.35 -0.37
CA LEU A 63 -4.91 -7.14 0.78
C LEU A 63 -4.64 -8.47 1.49
N GLY A 64 -3.40 -8.67 1.91
CA GLY A 64 -2.97 -9.82 2.67
C GLY A 64 -1.90 -9.52 3.69
N ASP A 65 -1.54 -10.56 4.44
CA ASP A 65 -0.66 -10.45 5.61
C ASP A 65 -1.22 -9.48 6.68
N PHE A 66 -2.07 -10.02 7.53
CA PHE A 66 -2.80 -9.27 8.57
C PHE A 66 -2.11 -9.38 9.95
N ASP A 67 -0.87 -9.89 10.01
CA ASP A 67 -0.18 -10.17 11.27
C ASP A 67 0.15 -8.88 12.06
N GLY A 68 0.28 -7.74 11.36
CA GLY A 68 0.56 -6.42 11.95
C GLY A 68 -0.66 -5.54 12.23
N VAL A 69 -1.87 -6.02 11.94
CA VAL A 69 -3.10 -5.20 11.98
C VAL A 69 -3.40 -4.69 13.37
N GLN A 70 -3.74 -3.40 13.46
CA GLN A 70 -4.11 -2.72 14.70
C GLN A 70 -5.55 -2.23 14.65
N MET A 71 -6.16 -2.03 15.82
CA MET A 71 -7.42 -1.29 15.91
C MET A 71 -7.16 0.21 15.78
N HIS A 72 -8.02 0.88 15.01
CA HIS A 72 -7.95 2.32 14.80
C HIS A 72 -8.12 3.09 16.12
N ASN A 73 -7.27 4.10 16.35
CA ASN A 73 -7.30 4.97 17.53
C ASN A 73 -7.14 4.23 18.88
N VAL A 74 -6.50 3.06 18.86
CA VAL A 74 -6.12 2.30 20.06
C VAL A 74 -4.60 2.39 20.26
N THR A 75 -4.17 2.43 21.52
CA THR A 75 -2.74 2.39 21.86
C THR A 75 -2.10 1.15 21.27
N MET A 76 -0.95 1.33 20.61
CA MET A 76 -0.24 0.22 19.99
C MET A 76 0.08 -0.85 21.03
N THR A 77 -0.35 -2.07 20.73
CA THR A 77 -0.16 -3.22 21.64
C THR A 77 1.08 -4.05 21.29
N GLN A 78 1.66 -3.81 20.11
CA GLN A 78 2.79 -4.56 19.58
C GLN A 78 3.80 -3.64 18.87
N PRO A 79 5.10 -3.95 18.92
CA PRO A 79 6.11 -3.25 18.13
C PRO A 79 5.83 -3.46 16.64
N MET A 80 5.84 -2.37 15.88
CA MET A 80 5.46 -2.39 14.48
C MET A 80 6.58 -3.01 13.63
N GLN A 81 6.32 -4.19 13.06
CA GLN A 81 7.15 -4.77 12.02
C GLN A 81 6.62 -4.30 10.67
N ALA A 82 7.06 -3.10 10.26
CA ALA A 82 6.70 -2.58 8.94
C ALA A 82 7.94 -2.37 8.09
N THR A 83 7.75 -2.49 6.78
CA THR A 83 8.83 -2.30 5.81
C THR A 83 9.12 -0.81 5.64
N ILE A 84 10.33 -0.37 6.03
CA ILE A 84 10.73 1.05 6.13
C ILE A 84 10.36 1.87 4.89
N LYS A 85 10.53 1.32 3.67
CA LYS A 85 10.23 2.02 2.41
C LYS A 85 8.78 2.52 2.32
N TYR A 86 7.82 1.75 2.83
CA TYR A 86 6.40 2.07 2.72
C TYR A 86 5.83 2.63 4.03
N MET A 87 6.63 2.68 5.10
CA MET A 87 6.18 3.10 6.42
C MET A 87 5.97 4.62 6.48
N ALA A 88 4.82 5.03 7.01
CA ALA A 88 4.51 6.43 7.23
C ALA A 88 5.54 7.11 8.16
N PRO A 89 5.93 8.38 7.91
CA PRO A 89 6.98 9.06 8.65
C PRO A 89 6.67 9.19 10.15
N GLU A 90 5.41 9.40 10.52
CA GLU A 90 4.96 9.45 11.92
C GLU A 90 5.24 8.13 12.66
N LEU A 91 5.07 6.99 11.99
CA LEU A 91 5.37 5.67 12.55
C LEU A 91 6.89 5.41 12.59
N ARG A 92 7.63 5.82 11.55
CA ARG A 92 9.10 5.73 11.51
C ARG A 92 9.75 6.50 12.68
N ASN A 93 9.22 7.68 12.96
CA ASN A 93 9.74 8.58 13.98
C ASN A 93 9.28 8.21 15.41
N GLY A 94 8.44 7.18 15.56
CA GLY A 94 7.90 6.74 16.86
C GLY A 94 6.94 7.76 17.48
N ASN A 95 6.39 8.69 16.69
CA ASN A 95 5.56 9.80 17.15
C ASN A 95 4.07 9.42 17.20
N VAL A 96 3.76 8.16 17.50
CA VAL A 96 2.40 7.63 17.39
C VAL A 96 2.03 6.88 18.66
N ASP A 97 1.23 7.53 19.49
CA ASP A 97 0.58 6.89 20.64
C ASP A 97 -0.62 6.03 20.22
N ARG A 98 -1.25 6.35 19.08
CA ARG A 98 -2.44 5.70 18.55
C ARG A 98 -2.41 5.63 17.04
N VAL A 99 -2.64 4.45 16.49
CA VAL A 99 -2.59 4.25 15.03
C VAL A 99 -3.82 4.83 14.36
N GLU A 100 -3.60 5.67 13.36
CA GLU A 100 -4.65 6.19 12.49
C GLU A 100 -4.60 5.54 11.12
N SER A 101 -5.74 5.48 10.44
CA SER A 101 -5.87 4.93 9.09
C SER A 101 -5.03 5.67 8.04
N ALA A 102 -4.62 6.91 8.32
CA ALA A 102 -3.78 7.73 7.45
C ALA A 102 -2.43 7.07 7.12
N VAL A 103 -1.93 6.22 8.02
CA VAL A 103 -0.65 5.54 7.83
C VAL A 103 -0.69 4.56 6.66
N ASP A 104 -1.80 3.83 6.50
CA ASP A 104 -2.01 2.93 5.37
C ASP A 104 -2.17 3.71 4.06
N LEU A 105 -2.71 4.94 4.12
CA LEU A 105 -2.85 5.80 2.94
C LEU A 105 -1.49 6.30 2.46
N PHE A 106 -0.57 6.62 3.37
CA PHE A 106 0.82 6.91 3.02
C PHE A 106 1.46 5.72 2.32
N SER A 107 1.37 4.53 2.94
CA SER A 107 1.91 3.29 2.38
C SER A 107 1.31 2.95 1.01
N ALA A 108 0.00 3.11 0.85
CA ALA A 108 -0.68 2.94 -0.44
C ALA A 108 -0.18 3.95 -1.48
N GLY A 109 0.10 5.20 -1.08
CA GLY A 109 0.72 6.20 -1.95
C GLY A 109 2.08 5.75 -2.47
N MET A 110 2.92 5.16 -1.62
CA MET A 110 4.21 4.59 -2.00
C MET A 110 4.07 3.36 -2.93
N VAL A 111 3.11 2.47 -2.66
CA VAL A 111 2.79 1.35 -3.56
C VAL A 111 2.32 1.84 -4.93
N ILE A 112 1.49 2.88 -4.96
CA ILE A 112 1.02 3.52 -6.19
C ILE A 112 2.20 4.17 -6.92
N ALA A 113 3.12 4.83 -6.23
CA ALA A 113 4.32 5.39 -6.84
C ALA A 113 5.12 4.32 -7.61
N ASP A 114 5.42 3.19 -6.97
CA ASP A 114 6.10 2.06 -7.62
C ASP A 114 5.28 1.50 -8.80
N LEU A 115 3.95 1.42 -8.64
CA LEU A 115 3.03 0.98 -9.67
C LEU A 115 3.03 1.89 -10.91
N PHE A 116 3.47 3.14 -10.82
CA PHE A 116 3.50 4.07 -11.97
C PHE A 116 4.92 4.51 -12.39
N GLU A 117 5.98 4.04 -11.73
CA GLU A 117 7.38 4.47 -11.95
C GLU A 117 7.83 4.35 -13.42
N SER A 118 7.44 3.29 -14.12
CA SER A 118 7.81 2.99 -15.51
C SER A 118 6.84 3.57 -16.56
N THR A 119 5.87 4.38 -16.15
CA THR A 119 4.84 4.95 -17.03
C THR A 119 5.16 6.41 -17.36
N GLU A 120 4.88 6.83 -18.61
CA GLU A 120 4.84 8.27 -18.93
C GLU A 120 3.64 8.91 -18.22
N VAL A 121 3.87 9.44 -17.03
CA VAL A 121 2.91 10.24 -16.24
C VAL A 121 3.26 11.72 -16.31
N SER A 122 2.28 12.58 -16.03
CA SER A 122 2.48 14.03 -16.01
C SER A 122 3.57 14.44 -15.01
N ASP A 123 4.25 15.56 -15.26
CA ASP A 123 5.31 16.04 -14.37
C ASP A 123 4.81 16.31 -12.94
N ALA A 124 3.56 16.78 -12.79
CA ALA A 124 2.93 16.91 -11.48
C ALA A 124 2.85 15.58 -10.72
N THR A 125 2.58 14.47 -11.43
CA THR A 125 2.53 13.12 -10.83
C THR A 125 3.93 12.68 -10.41
N LYS A 126 4.95 12.94 -11.23
CA LYS A 126 6.35 12.65 -10.89
C LYS A 126 6.81 13.43 -9.65
N THR A 127 6.49 14.72 -9.59
CA THR A 127 6.80 15.56 -8.43
C THR A 127 6.15 15.01 -7.16
N LEU A 128 4.87 14.63 -7.21
CA LEU A 128 4.18 14.02 -6.06
C LEU A 128 4.87 12.73 -5.60
N ILE A 129 5.20 11.83 -6.54
CA ILE A 129 5.91 10.58 -6.25
C ILE A 129 7.24 10.86 -5.56
N SER A 130 8.04 11.78 -6.11
CA SER A 130 9.33 12.16 -5.51
C SER A 130 9.16 12.76 -4.12
N SER A 131 8.13 13.58 -3.89
CA SER A 131 7.86 14.15 -2.57
C SER A 131 7.46 13.10 -1.53
N LEU A 132 6.72 12.06 -1.92
CA LEU A 132 6.38 10.95 -1.03
C LEU A 132 7.63 10.14 -0.64
N GLN A 133 8.53 9.90 -1.60
CA GLN A 133 9.79 9.18 -1.37
C GLN A 133 10.78 9.96 -0.48
N SER A 134 10.71 11.29 -0.48
CA SER A 134 11.58 12.16 0.33
C SER A 134 11.00 12.57 1.67
N ALA A 135 9.81 12.09 2.05
CA ALA A 135 9.18 12.41 3.32
C ALA A 135 9.90 11.67 4.45
N ASP A 136 10.85 12.36 5.10
CA ASP A 136 11.52 11.95 6.35
C ASP A 136 10.71 12.34 7.60
#